data_AF-F5T5C3-F1
#
_entry.id   AF-F5T5C3-F1
#
_cell.length_a   1.000
_cell.length_b   1.000
_cell.length_c   1.000
_cell.angle_alpha   90.00
_cell.angle_beta   90.00
_cell.angle_gamma   90.00
#
_symmetry.space_group_name_H-M   'P 1'
#
loop_
_entity.id
_entity.type
_entity.pdbx_description
1 polymer ?
#
loop_
_entity_poly.entity_id
_entity_poly.type
_entity_poly.pdbx_seq_one_letter_code
_entity_poly.pdbx_strand_id
1 'polypeptide(L)'
;MRLRATKSAHSVSYSVIKSAYINKKRTTVTVEKLGNEKEICKKHGVSDALAWAREYVANLNKNAEMNKPIEISFDPSIHLTQNDQRLFNGGYLFLQDIYCQLGFDKICKAIVRKHGFKYNLNSILSRLLYARILYPSSKLSSFALSSRFIEKPDFSLEDIYRSLSIINEESDYIQSTLYRNSLKISKRITGVIYYDCTNYFFELKQADGLKQYWAYKENRPLPIVQMGLFMDSDGIPLAFSVNPGNTNEQTTMVPLEKKLVEDFSLTRLVVCTDAGLSALFNRRYNSKGNRGFITTQSRMSCVF
;
A
#
# COMPACT_ATOMS: atom_id res chain seq x y z
N MET A 1 12.99 -42.21 -12.03
CA MET A 1 12.71 -43.25 -13.05
C MET A 1 13.77 -43.17 -14.15
N ARG A 2 14.00 -44.26 -14.89
CA ARG A 2 15.00 -44.35 -15.97
C ARG A 2 14.38 -45.00 -17.21
N LEU A 3 14.90 -44.65 -18.38
CA LEU A 3 14.50 -45.27 -19.65
C LEU A 3 15.28 -46.58 -19.87
N ARG A 4 14.59 -47.64 -20.25
CA ARG A 4 15.17 -48.90 -20.72
C ARG A 4 14.83 -49.10 -22.18
N ALA A 5 15.86 -49.27 -23.01
CA ALA A 5 15.72 -49.68 -24.40
C ALA A 5 16.05 -51.17 -24.52
N THR A 6 15.15 -51.97 -25.09
CA THR A 6 15.37 -53.40 -25.36
C THR A 6 15.45 -53.60 -26.87
N LYS A 7 16.58 -54.12 -27.36
CA LYS A 7 16.79 -54.39 -28.78
C LYS A 7 16.42 -55.84 -29.09
N SER A 8 15.60 -56.03 -30.11
CA SER A 8 15.35 -57.32 -30.75
C SER A 8 15.87 -57.28 -32.19
N ALA A 9 15.92 -58.43 -32.88
CA ALA A 9 16.40 -58.51 -34.26
C ALA A 9 15.66 -57.58 -35.24
N HIS A 10 14.43 -57.16 -34.92
CA HIS A 10 13.56 -56.40 -35.84
C HIS A 10 13.02 -55.07 -35.27
N SER A 11 13.22 -54.77 -33.99
CA SER A 11 12.74 -53.51 -33.39
C SER A 11 13.40 -53.16 -32.06
N VAL A 12 13.44 -51.86 -31.74
CA VAL A 12 13.77 -51.34 -30.40
C VAL A 12 12.48 -50.98 -29.66
N SER A 13 12.34 -51.43 -28.42
CA SER A 13 11.22 -51.07 -27.55
C SER A 13 11.68 -50.30 -26.31
N TYR A 14 10.87 -49.34 -25.90
CA TYR A 14 11.16 -48.43 -24.80
C TYR A 14 10.23 -48.67 -23.62
N SER A 15 10.78 -48.70 -22.41
CA SER A 15 10.00 -48.81 -21.18
C SER A 15 10.57 -47.92 -20.07
N VAL A 16 9.69 -47.41 -19.23
CA VAL A 16 10.04 -46.64 -18.04
C VAL A 16 10.22 -47.62 -16.89
N ILE A 17 11.39 -47.61 -16.27
CA ILE A 17 11.73 -48.47 -15.14
C ILE A 17 12.06 -47.64 -13.89
N LYS A 18 11.75 -48.18 -12.70
CA LYS A 18 12.17 -47.62 -11.42
C LYS A 18 12.82 -48.70 -10.55
N SER A 19 13.79 -48.31 -9.73
CA SER A 19 14.29 -49.17 -8.66
C SER A 19 13.29 -49.17 -7.50
N ALA A 20 12.95 -50.35 -6.99
CA ALA A 20 12.14 -50.54 -5.79
C ALA A 20 12.81 -51.56 -4.87
N TYR A 21 12.50 -51.53 -3.58
CA TYR A 21 12.94 -52.54 -2.62
C TYR A 21 11.79 -53.50 -2.36
N ILE A 22 11.98 -54.78 -2.71
CA ILE A 22 11.04 -55.86 -2.42
C ILE A 22 11.81 -56.89 -1.59
N ASN A 23 11.30 -57.25 -0.40
CA ASN A 23 11.95 -58.18 0.53
C ASN A 23 13.43 -57.87 0.82
N LYS A 24 13.74 -56.61 1.14
CA LYS A 24 15.10 -56.09 1.42
C LYS A 24 16.12 -56.26 0.27
N LYS A 25 15.70 -56.69 -0.92
CA LYS A 25 16.55 -56.74 -2.13
C LYS A 25 16.13 -55.65 -3.11
N ARG A 26 17.11 -54.97 -3.68
CA ARG A 26 16.89 -53.94 -4.71
C ARG A 26 16.52 -54.63 -6.02
N THR A 27 15.31 -54.39 -6.52
CA THR A 27 14.83 -54.91 -7.81
C THR A 27 14.40 -53.77 -8.73
N THR A 28 14.38 -54.05 -10.03
CA THR A 28 13.94 -53.09 -11.05
C THR A 28 12.54 -53.45 -11.51
N VAL A 29 11.59 -52.55 -11.33
CA VAL A 29 10.19 -52.73 -11.73
C VAL A 29 9.90 -51.85 -12.93
N THR A 30 9.18 -52.41 -13.91
CA THR A 30 8.69 -51.65 -15.07
C THR A 30 7.47 -50.87 -14.63
N VAL A 31 7.54 -49.54 -14.72
CA VAL A 31 6.46 -48.61 -14.39
C VAL A 31 5.47 -48.54 -15.55
N GLU A 32 5.99 -48.45 -16.77
CA GLU A 32 5.19 -48.27 -17.98
C GLU A 32 5.94 -48.78 -19.20
N LYS A 33 5.23 -49.35 -20.18
CA LYS A 33 5.77 -49.75 -21.48
C LYS A 33 5.36 -48.68 -22.51
N LEU A 34 6.34 -47.99 -23.10
CA LEU A 34 6.09 -46.90 -24.05
C LEU A 34 5.79 -47.40 -25.47
N GLY A 35 6.21 -48.64 -25.80
CA GLY A 35 5.98 -49.27 -27.10
C GLY A 35 7.25 -49.45 -27.92
N ASN A 36 7.11 -49.87 -29.18
CA ASN A 36 8.23 -49.96 -30.11
C ASN A 36 8.48 -48.62 -30.84
N GLU A 37 9.68 -48.46 -31.40
CA GLU A 37 10.10 -47.23 -32.09
C GLU A 37 9.12 -46.78 -33.18
N LYS A 38 8.62 -47.71 -34.02
CA LYS A 38 7.67 -47.40 -35.09
C LYS A 38 6.31 -46.94 -34.57
N GLU A 39 5.83 -47.54 -33.48
CA GLU A 39 4.58 -47.19 -32.81
C GLU A 39 4.68 -45.80 -32.17
N ILE A 40 5.80 -45.49 -31.51
CA ILE A 40 6.02 -44.19 -30.87
C ILE A 40 6.09 -43.09 -31.93
N CYS A 41 6.86 -43.29 -33.01
CA CYS A 41 6.94 -42.33 -34.12
C CYS A 41 5.56 -42.10 -34.76
N LYS A 42 4.77 -43.17 -34.98
CA LYS A 42 3.43 -43.07 -35.58
C LYS A 42 2.41 -42.40 -34.64
N LYS A 43 2.43 -42.73 -33.35
CA LYS A 43 1.45 -42.26 -32.35
C LYS A 43 1.70 -40.82 -31.92
N HIS A 44 2.95 -40.42 -31.82
CA HIS A 44 3.35 -39.09 -31.33
C HIS A 44 3.87 -38.16 -32.44
N GLY A 45 3.90 -38.61 -33.69
CA GLY A 45 4.29 -37.78 -34.85
C GLY A 45 5.75 -37.34 -34.82
N VAL A 46 6.62 -38.08 -34.13
CA VAL A 46 8.04 -37.76 -33.94
C VAL A 46 8.93 -38.58 -34.85
N SER A 47 10.02 -37.97 -35.34
CA SER A 47 11.03 -38.66 -36.15
C SER A 47 12.02 -39.49 -35.30
N ASP A 48 12.25 -39.09 -34.05
CA ASP A 48 13.16 -39.76 -33.11
C ASP A 48 12.40 -40.20 -31.84
N ALA A 49 12.08 -41.49 -31.76
CA ALA A 49 11.42 -42.09 -30.61
C ALA A 49 12.28 -42.08 -29.33
N LEU A 50 13.61 -42.10 -29.45
CA LEU A 50 14.53 -42.11 -28.32
C LEU A 50 14.54 -40.73 -27.65
N ALA A 51 14.63 -39.67 -28.44
CA ALA A 51 14.59 -38.29 -27.93
C ALA A 51 13.26 -38.03 -27.20
N TRP A 52 12.14 -38.39 -27.82
CA TRP A 52 10.82 -38.26 -27.20
C TRP A 52 10.70 -39.06 -25.90
N ALA A 53 11.15 -40.33 -25.88
CA ALA A 53 11.06 -41.16 -24.69
C ALA A 53 11.94 -40.66 -23.53
N ARG A 54 13.09 -40.03 -23.83
CA ARG A 54 13.94 -39.37 -22.82
C ARG A 54 13.25 -38.15 -22.22
N GLU A 55 12.64 -37.31 -23.05
CA GLU A 55 11.90 -36.14 -22.60
C GLU A 55 10.67 -36.52 -21.75
N TYR A 56 9.94 -37.56 -22.16
CA TYR A 56 8.82 -38.10 -21.42
C TYR A 56 9.23 -38.56 -20.00
N VAL A 57 10.33 -39.32 -19.89
CA VAL A 57 10.88 -39.76 -18.59
C VAL A 57 11.38 -38.58 -17.75
N ALA A 58 11.95 -37.55 -18.37
CA ALA A 58 12.39 -36.33 -17.68
C ALA A 58 11.18 -35.58 -17.06
N ASN A 59 10.09 -35.42 -17.81
CA ASN A 59 8.86 -34.80 -17.32
C ASN A 59 8.21 -35.63 -16.20
N LEU A 60 8.17 -36.96 -16.32
CA LEU A 60 7.70 -37.83 -15.25
C LEU A 60 8.51 -37.68 -13.96
N ASN A 61 9.85 -37.54 -14.06
CA ASN A 61 10.70 -37.32 -12.90
C ASN A 61 10.44 -35.94 -12.25
N LYS A 62 10.28 -34.89 -13.06
CA LYS A 62 9.97 -33.54 -12.56
C LYS A 62 8.64 -33.50 -11.82
N ASN A 63 7.60 -34.12 -12.39
CA ASN A 63 6.29 -34.23 -11.73
C ASN A 63 6.35 -35.09 -10.46
N ALA A 64 7.14 -36.17 -10.46
CA ALA A 64 7.33 -37.00 -9.28
C ALA A 64 8.10 -36.24 -8.17
N GLU A 65 9.03 -35.35 -8.52
CA GLU A 65 9.72 -34.49 -7.56
C GLU A 65 8.81 -33.41 -6.98
N MET A 66 7.97 -32.78 -7.79
CA MET A 66 6.97 -31.81 -7.32
C MET A 66 5.92 -32.46 -6.40
N ASN A 67 5.58 -33.74 -6.65
CA ASN A 67 4.61 -34.49 -5.87
C ASN A 67 5.24 -35.37 -4.78
N LYS A 68 6.52 -35.16 -4.44
CA LYS A 68 7.10 -35.83 -3.26
C LYS A 68 6.36 -35.32 -2.02
N PRO A 69 5.83 -36.21 -1.17
CA PRO A 69 5.29 -35.79 0.11
C PRO A 69 6.40 -35.10 0.90
N ILE A 70 6.06 -33.96 1.51
CA ILE A 70 6.98 -33.24 2.38
C ILE A 70 7.16 -34.10 3.64
N GLU A 71 8.31 -34.73 3.79
CA GLU A 71 8.69 -35.41 5.02
C GLU A 71 9.07 -34.37 6.07
N ILE A 72 8.16 -34.12 7.01
CA ILE A 72 8.42 -33.29 8.17
C ILE A 72 8.95 -34.19 9.28
N SER A 73 10.24 -34.09 9.59
CA SER A 73 10.86 -34.80 10.70
C SER A 73 10.67 -34.00 11.99
N PHE A 74 10.10 -34.62 13.02
CA PHE A 74 9.98 -34.05 14.36
C PHE A 74 11.04 -34.66 15.26
N ASP A 75 11.81 -33.82 15.94
CA ASP A 75 12.74 -34.26 16.97
C ASP A 75 12.06 -34.15 18.34
N PRO A 76 11.84 -35.26 19.06
CA PRO A 76 11.20 -35.25 20.39
C PRO A 76 12.01 -34.49 21.45
N SER A 77 13.30 -34.26 21.23
CA SER A 77 14.17 -33.49 22.13
C SER A 77 14.01 -31.97 21.97
N ILE A 78 13.40 -31.52 20.86
CA ILE A 78 13.14 -30.10 20.62
C ILE A 78 11.78 -29.75 21.22
N HIS A 79 11.80 -29.09 22.38
CA HIS A 79 10.60 -28.56 22.99
C HIS A 79 10.04 -27.39 22.18
N LEU A 80 8.72 -27.42 21.93
CA LEU A 80 8.01 -26.27 21.39
C LEU A 80 7.95 -25.18 22.46
N THR A 81 8.50 -24.01 22.14
CA THR A 81 8.38 -22.82 22.97
C THR A 81 6.93 -22.31 22.93
N GLN A 82 6.30 -22.24 24.09
CA GLN A 82 4.95 -21.69 24.21
C GLN A 82 4.96 -20.21 23.81
N ASN A 83 3.99 -19.80 22.99
CA ASN A 83 3.85 -18.43 22.45
C ASN A 83 4.94 -18.00 21.47
N ASP A 84 5.64 -18.94 20.83
CA ASP A 84 6.56 -18.63 19.74
C ASP A 84 5.81 -18.19 18.47
N GLN A 85 5.96 -16.93 18.09
CA GLN A 85 5.32 -16.37 16.91
C GLN A 85 6.08 -16.80 15.65
N ARG A 86 5.45 -17.65 14.84
CA ARG A 86 6.01 -18.15 13.57
C ARG A 86 5.29 -17.62 12.33
N LEU A 87 4.22 -16.85 12.52
CA LEU A 87 3.43 -16.24 11.46
C LEU A 87 3.52 -14.72 11.57
N PHE A 88 3.80 -14.07 10.43
CA PHE A 88 3.96 -12.63 10.33
C PHE A 88 3.21 -12.09 9.11
N ASN A 89 2.68 -10.87 9.23
CA ASN A 89 2.03 -10.17 8.14
C ASN A 89 3.08 -9.36 7.36
N GLY A 90 3.49 -9.82 6.19
CA GLY A 90 4.48 -9.12 5.33
C GLY A 90 3.91 -8.06 4.38
N GLY A 91 2.59 -7.86 4.34
CA GLY A 91 1.94 -6.97 3.37
C GLY A 91 2.37 -5.50 3.44
N TYR A 92 2.90 -5.04 4.59
CA TYR A 92 3.37 -3.67 4.76
C TYR A 92 4.73 -3.40 4.10
N LEU A 93 5.49 -4.42 3.68
CA LEU A 93 6.84 -4.24 3.11
C LEU A 93 6.82 -3.38 1.83
N PHE A 94 5.78 -3.50 1.00
CA PHE A 94 5.58 -2.62 -0.15
C PHE A 94 5.34 -1.16 0.26
N LEU A 95 4.59 -0.95 1.35
CA LEU A 95 4.35 0.38 1.91
C LEU A 95 5.61 0.96 2.54
N GLN A 96 6.47 0.11 3.12
CA GLN A 96 7.74 0.50 3.70
C GLN A 96 8.71 1.03 2.64
N ASP A 97 8.74 0.42 1.46
CA ASP A 97 9.53 0.92 0.35
C ASP A 97 9.06 2.32 -0.09
N ILE A 98 7.75 2.49 -0.33
CA ILE A 98 7.15 3.80 -0.68
C ILE A 98 7.42 4.85 0.42
N TYR A 99 7.27 4.46 1.68
CA TYR A 99 7.51 5.32 2.84
C TYR A 99 8.96 5.85 2.87
N CYS A 100 9.93 4.99 2.60
CA CYS A 100 11.34 5.35 2.53
C CYS A 100 11.66 6.21 1.30
N GLN A 101 11.08 5.89 0.13
CA GLN A 101 11.25 6.71 -1.08
C GLN A 101 10.71 8.15 -0.88
N LEU A 102 9.57 8.27 -0.18
CA LEU A 102 8.98 9.56 0.21
C LEU A 102 9.79 10.29 1.30
N GLY A 103 10.81 9.65 1.87
CA GLY A 103 11.76 10.25 2.80
C GLY A 103 11.19 10.49 4.19
N PHE A 104 10.15 9.76 4.60
CA PHE A 104 9.57 9.91 5.93
C PHE A 104 10.57 9.58 7.05
N ASP A 105 11.50 8.65 6.83
CA ASP A 105 12.55 8.35 7.80
C ASP A 105 13.42 9.58 8.13
N LYS A 106 13.74 10.39 7.11
CA LYS A 106 14.51 11.64 7.25
C LYS A 106 13.67 12.74 7.88
N ILE A 107 12.39 12.84 7.51
CA ILE A 107 11.43 13.78 8.11
C ILE A 107 11.33 13.51 9.62
N CYS A 108 11.10 12.26 10.03
CA CYS A 108 11.03 11.88 11.43
C CYS A 108 12.33 12.18 12.19
N LYS A 109 13.50 11.88 11.61
CA LYS A 109 14.80 12.21 12.22
C LYS A 109 14.96 13.72 12.47
N ALA A 110 14.54 14.56 11.51
CA ALA A 110 14.59 16.01 11.67
C ALA A 110 13.67 16.52 12.80
N ILE A 111 12.44 15.97 12.88
CA ILE A 111 11.47 16.31 13.94
C ILE A 111 12.01 15.89 15.31
N VAL A 112 12.55 14.68 15.44
CA VAL A 112 13.16 14.18 16.69
C VAL A 112 14.29 15.11 17.13
N ARG A 113 15.17 15.54 16.21
CA ARG A 113 16.27 16.45 16.51
C ARG A 113 15.78 17.83 16.98
N LYS A 114 14.69 18.34 16.42
CA LYS A 114 14.10 19.63 16.77
C LYS A 114 13.49 19.63 18.18
N HIS A 115 12.76 18.56 18.53
CA HIS A 115 11.99 18.49 19.77
C HIS A 115 12.71 17.77 20.93
N GLY A 116 13.71 16.93 20.65
CA GLY A 116 14.54 16.29 21.68
C GLY A 116 13.86 15.18 22.50
N PHE A 117 12.73 14.64 22.06
CA PHE A 117 12.09 13.48 22.71
C PHE A 117 12.80 12.16 22.38
N LYS A 118 12.54 11.13 23.18
CA LYS A 118 13.31 9.86 23.15
C LYS A 118 12.66 8.70 22.38
N TYR A 119 11.35 8.71 22.19
CA TYR A 119 10.64 7.59 21.53
C TYR A 119 10.89 7.58 20.02
N ASN A 120 10.76 6.39 19.40
CA ASN A 120 11.03 6.20 17.97
C ASN A 120 9.86 6.68 17.09
N LEU A 121 9.86 7.98 16.74
CA LEU A 121 8.82 8.57 15.89
C LEU A 121 8.70 7.88 14.52
N ASN A 122 9.81 7.44 13.93
CA ASN A 122 9.80 6.77 12.63
C ASN A 122 9.05 5.42 12.70
N SER A 123 9.31 4.66 13.75
CA SER A 123 8.63 3.39 14.03
C SER A 123 7.13 3.63 14.30
N ILE A 124 6.79 4.66 15.07
CA ILE A 124 5.39 5.02 15.34
C ILE A 124 4.67 5.43 14.04
N LEU A 125 5.19 6.40 13.30
CA LEU A 125 4.53 6.96 12.12
C LEU A 125 4.35 5.89 11.04
N SER A 126 5.39 5.11 10.76
CA SER A 126 5.31 4.00 9.80
C SER A 126 4.21 3.00 10.18
N ARG A 127 4.11 2.60 11.45
CA ARG A 127 3.08 1.64 11.90
C ARG A 127 1.67 2.21 11.79
N LEU A 128 1.49 3.50 12.12
CA LEU A 128 0.21 4.17 11.95
C LEU A 128 -0.21 4.25 10.48
N LEU A 129 0.72 4.54 9.56
CA LEU A 129 0.44 4.62 8.13
C LEU A 129 0.16 3.24 7.53
N TYR A 130 1.00 2.24 7.83
CA TYR A 130 0.81 0.88 7.30
C TYR A 130 -0.50 0.28 7.79
N ALA A 131 -0.80 0.40 9.09
CA ALA A 131 -2.06 -0.08 9.64
C ALA A 131 -3.26 0.66 9.05
N ARG A 132 -3.16 1.98 8.80
CA ARG A 132 -4.25 2.75 8.18
C ARG A 132 -4.61 2.26 6.78
N ILE A 133 -3.61 1.83 6.00
CA ILE A 133 -3.80 1.35 4.63
C ILE A 133 -4.27 -0.11 4.62
N LEU A 134 -3.65 -0.97 5.43
CA LEU A 134 -3.93 -2.40 5.42
C LEU A 134 -5.22 -2.76 6.16
N TYR A 135 -5.43 -2.20 7.35
CA TYR A 135 -6.56 -2.53 8.24
C TYR A 135 -6.96 -1.27 9.05
N PRO A 136 -7.64 -0.30 8.42
CA PRO A 136 -7.98 0.98 9.05
C PRO A 136 -8.78 0.78 10.33
N SER A 137 -8.21 1.20 11.46
CA SER A 137 -8.81 1.04 12.78
C SER A 137 -8.33 2.13 13.77
N SER A 138 -8.60 1.94 15.06
CA SER A 138 -8.14 2.78 16.16
C SER A 138 -6.60 2.74 16.32
N LYS A 139 -6.05 3.72 17.04
CA LYS A 139 -4.61 3.77 17.36
C LYS A 139 -4.18 2.58 18.22
N LEU A 140 -5.00 2.21 19.20
CA LEU A 140 -4.84 1.00 20.01
C LEU A 140 -4.82 -0.27 19.15
N SER A 141 -5.76 -0.41 18.21
CA SER A 141 -5.81 -1.56 17.31
C SER A 141 -4.62 -1.58 16.35
N SER A 142 -4.17 -0.42 15.87
CA SER A 142 -2.96 -0.29 15.05
C SER A 142 -1.71 -0.72 15.82
N PHE A 143 -1.61 -0.39 17.11
CA PHE A 143 -0.55 -0.86 17.99
C PHE A 143 -0.57 -2.39 18.14
N ALA A 144 -1.74 -2.96 18.45
CA ALA A 144 -1.89 -4.41 18.56
C ALA A 144 -1.55 -5.15 17.25
N LEU A 145 -1.92 -4.57 16.10
CA LEU A 145 -1.59 -5.10 14.78
C LEU A 145 -0.08 -5.05 14.50
N SER A 146 0.63 -4.02 14.97
CA SER A 146 2.06 -3.87 14.72
C SER A 146 2.90 -5.03 15.27
N SER A 147 2.45 -5.68 16.35
CA SER A 147 3.10 -6.88 16.89
C SER A 147 3.03 -8.09 15.95
N ARG A 148 2.13 -8.08 14.95
CA ARG A 148 2.01 -9.13 13.93
C ARG A 148 2.92 -8.89 12.72
N PHE A 149 3.62 -7.76 12.65
CA PHE A 149 4.59 -7.47 11.59
C PHE A 149 5.93 -8.15 11.88
N ILE A 150 6.81 -8.23 10.88
CA ILE A 150 8.12 -8.88 11.01
C ILE A 150 9.00 -8.07 11.97
N GLU A 151 9.07 -6.73 11.81
CA GLU A 151 9.77 -5.88 12.77
C GLU A 151 8.84 -5.48 13.91
N LYS A 152 9.15 -6.02 15.10
CA LYS A 152 8.43 -5.72 16.34
C LYS A 152 8.45 -4.22 16.66
N PRO A 153 7.37 -3.67 17.24
CA PRO A 153 7.36 -2.29 17.70
C PRO A 153 8.35 -2.11 18.85
N ASP A 154 9.08 -0.99 18.82
CA ASP A 154 10.06 -0.55 19.83
C ASP A 154 9.57 0.67 20.62
N PHE A 155 8.25 0.87 20.68
CA PHE A 155 7.57 1.99 21.31
C PHE A 155 6.34 1.51 22.08
N SER A 156 5.87 2.33 23.03
CA SER A 156 4.65 2.03 23.80
C SER A 156 3.40 2.67 23.19
N LEU A 157 2.23 2.28 23.70
CA LEU A 157 0.96 2.91 23.33
C LEU A 157 0.93 4.40 23.73
N GLU A 158 1.50 4.75 24.88
CA GLU A 158 1.62 6.12 25.36
C GLU A 158 2.48 6.96 24.42
N ASP A 159 3.53 6.39 23.85
CA ASP A 159 4.38 7.08 22.88
C ASP A 159 3.61 7.40 21.60
N ILE A 160 2.72 6.51 21.15
CA ILE A 160 1.80 6.81 20.03
C ILE A 160 1.00 8.06 20.36
N TYR A 161 0.33 8.12 21.51
CA TYR A 161 -0.52 9.27 21.86
C TYR A 161 0.26 10.56 22.02
N ARG A 162 1.46 10.52 22.62
CA ARG A 162 2.35 11.69 22.73
C ARG A 162 2.81 12.19 21.36
N SER A 163 3.08 11.28 20.42
CA SER A 163 3.55 11.64 19.09
C SER A 163 2.50 12.38 18.27
N LEU A 164 1.21 12.19 18.52
CA LEU A 164 0.13 12.81 17.74
C LEU A 164 0.17 14.34 17.81
N SER A 165 0.46 14.90 18.99
CA SER A 165 0.59 16.35 19.16
C SER A 165 1.77 16.92 18.37
N ILE A 166 2.91 16.22 18.38
CA ILE A 166 4.10 16.61 17.63
C ILE A 166 3.86 16.51 16.12
N ILE A 167 3.19 15.44 15.65
CA ILE A 167 2.84 15.28 14.23
C ILE A 167 1.90 16.41 13.78
N ASN A 168 0.96 16.81 14.63
CA ASN A 168 0.07 17.92 14.34
C ASN A 168 0.82 19.26 14.24
N GLU A 169 1.72 19.53 15.20
CA GLU A 169 2.55 20.74 15.21
C GLU A 169 3.46 20.83 13.97
N GLU A 170 4.06 19.72 13.55
CA GLU A 170 4.95 19.64 12.38
C GLU A 170 4.21 19.38 11.06
N SER A 171 2.87 19.43 11.05
CA SER A 171 2.06 19.04 9.88
C SER A 171 2.42 19.82 8.61
N ASP A 172 2.67 21.12 8.70
CA ASP A 172 3.08 21.95 7.55
C ASP A 172 4.48 21.56 7.02
N TYR A 173 5.42 21.28 7.93
CA TYR A 173 6.75 20.80 7.57
C TYR A 173 6.72 19.41 6.90
N ILE A 174 5.90 18.50 7.44
CA ILE A 174 5.70 17.17 6.88
C ILE A 174 5.13 17.27 5.47
N GLN A 175 4.06 18.05 5.26
CA GLN A 175 3.39 18.21 3.98
C GLN A 175 4.32 18.79 2.90
N SER A 176 4.97 19.92 3.20
CA SER A 176 5.89 20.59 2.26
C SER A 176 7.10 19.72 1.89
N THR A 177 7.68 19.02 2.85
CA THR A 177 8.83 18.14 2.61
C THR A 177 8.43 16.88 1.86
N LEU A 178 7.27 16.30 2.19
CA LEU A 178 6.70 15.15 1.49
C LEU A 178 6.43 15.48 0.02
N TYR A 179 5.85 16.64 -0.27
CA TYR A 179 5.64 17.07 -1.65
C TYR A 179 6.96 17.19 -2.42
N ARG A 180 7.96 17.88 -1.86
CA ARG A 180 9.28 18.03 -2.49
C ARG A 180 9.95 16.69 -2.76
N ASN A 181 9.82 15.73 -1.84
CA ASN A 181 10.34 14.37 -2.05
C ASN A 181 9.56 13.63 -3.13
N SER A 182 8.24 13.80 -3.18
CA SER A 182 7.39 13.14 -4.17
C SER A 182 7.69 13.55 -5.61
N LEU A 183 8.18 14.78 -5.84
CA LEU A 183 8.61 15.25 -7.17
C LEU A 183 9.74 14.39 -7.78
N LYS A 184 10.49 13.66 -6.95
CA LYS A 184 11.56 12.75 -7.40
C LYS A 184 11.05 11.37 -7.80
N ILE A 185 9.85 11.00 -7.33
CA ILE A 185 9.24 9.68 -7.53
C ILE A 185 8.26 9.72 -8.70
N SER A 186 7.44 10.78 -8.76
CA SER A 186 6.44 10.95 -9.79
C SER A 186 6.36 12.39 -10.25
N LYS A 187 6.00 12.58 -11.53
CA LYS A 187 5.73 13.88 -12.10
C LYS A 187 4.41 14.40 -11.55
N ARG A 188 4.44 15.57 -10.90
CA ARG A 188 3.24 16.27 -10.40
C ARG A 188 2.63 17.12 -11.51
N ILE A 189 1.31 17.08 -11.67
CA ILE A 189 0.57 17.91 -12.63
C ILE A 189 -0.20 18.99 -11.86
N THR A 190 0.49 20.08 -11.55
CA THR A 190 -0.02 21.17 -10.68
C THR A 190 -0.55 22.37 -11.46
N GLY A 191 -0.69 22.26 -12.78
CA GLY A 191 -1.24 23.34 -13.61
C GLY A 191 -2.71 23.65 -13.27
N VAL A 192 -3.46 22.62 -12.87
CA VAL A 192 -4.81 22.72 -12.30
C VAL A 192 -4.79 22.01 -10.97
N ILE A 193 -5.33 22.64 -9.93
CA ILE A 193 -5.51 22.02 -8.62
C ILE A 193 -6.98 22.05 -8.22
N TYR A 194 -7.39 21.03 -7.48
CA TYR A 194 -8.74 20.90 -6.96
C TYR A 194 -8.75 21.20 -5.47
N TYR A 195 -9.74 21.98 -5.03
CA TYR A 195 -9.99 22.24 -3.62
C TYR A 195 -11.33 21.67 -3.21
N ASP A 196 -11.33 20.91 -2.12
CA ASP A 196 -12.55 20.44 -1.48
C ASP A 196 -12.51 20.68 0.03
N CYS A 197 -13.69 20.91 0.62
CA CYS A 197 -13.90 21.05 2.06
C CYS A 197 -14.77 19.92 2.56
N THR A 198 -14.22 19.12 3.48
CA THR A 198 -14.95 18.05 4.15
C THR A 198 -15.15 18.36 5.63
N ASN A 199 -16.25 17.88 6.20
CA ASN A 199 -16.60 18.09 7.60
C ASN A 199 -16.53 16.75 8.36
N TYR A 200 -15.97 16.80 9.57
CA TYR A 200 -15.99 15.71 10.53
C TYR A 200 -16.94 16.08 11.67
N PHE A 201 -18.02 15.33 11.82
CA PHE A 201 -18.97 15.53 12.93
C PHE A 201 -18.55 14.76 14.18
N PHE A 202 -18.89 15.31 15.34
CA PHE A 202 -18.60 14.71 16.63
C PHE A 202 -19.89 14.55 17.43
N GLU A 203 -20.09 13.37 18.04
CA GLU A 203 -21.21 13.10 18.95
C GLU A 203 -20.92 13.70 20.34
N LEU A 204 -20.83 15.02 20.40
CA LEU A 204 -20.55 15.78 21.61
C LEU A 204 -21.75 16.67 21.95
N LYS A 205 -22.00 16.83 23.25
CA LYS A 205 -23.07 17.69 23.75
C LYS A 205 -22.76 19.18 23.62
N GLN A 206 -21.49 19.56 23.55
CA GLN A 206 -21.03 20.95 23.51
C GLN A 206 -19.85 21.12 22.54
N ALA A 207 -19.78 22.30 21.92
CA ALA A 207 -18.63 22.74 21.14
C ALA A 207 -17.37 22.93 22.01
N ASP A 208 -16.21 22.59 21.47
CA ASP A 208 -14.92 22.67 22.17
C ASP A 208 -13.74 22.74 21.18
N GLY A 209 -12.87 23.75 21.35
CA GLY A 209 -11.71 23.98 20.50
C GLY A 209 -12.08 24.09 19.01
N LEU A 210 -11.55 23.20 18.18
CA LEU A 210 -11.90 23.13 16.75
C LEU A 210 -13.34 22.65 16.50
N LYS A 211 -13.94 21.93 17.45
CA LYS A 211 -15.24 21.28 17.30
C LYS A 211 -16.31 22.34 17.55
N GLN A 212 -16.80 22.99 16.51
CA GLN A 212 -17.72 24.13 16.61
C GLN A 212 -19.01 23.84 15.84
N TYR A 213 -20.12 24.44 16.28
CA TYR A 213 -21.40 24.32 15.58
C TYR A 213 -21.40 25.13 14.29
N TRP A 214 -21.96 24.57 13.22
CA TRP A 214 -22.22 25.30 11.99
C TRP A 214 -23.70 25.22 11.64
N ALA A 215 -24.34 26.39 11.56
CA ALA A 215 -25.79 26.49 11.61
C ALA A 215 -26.53 26.11 10.31
N TYR A 216 -25.83 25.91 9.17
CA TYR A 216 -26.50 26.03 7.87
C TYR A 216 -26.21 24.96 6.80
N LYS A 217 -25.32 23.99 7.04
CA LYS A 217 -24.92 23.05 5.97
C LYS A 217 -25.25 21.58 6.25
N GLU A 218 -25.32 21.20 7.51
CA GLU A 218 -25.70 19.85 7.92
C GLU A 218 -26.97 19.96 8.75
N ASN A 219 -28.01 19.18 8.43
CA ASN A 219 -29.26 19.13 9.18
C ASN A 219 -29.09 18.39 10.53
N ARG A 220 -27.94 18.59 11.18
CA ARG A 220 -27.48 17.91 12.38
C ARG A 220 -26.92 18.95 13.34
N PRO A 221 -27.47 19.08 14.57
CA PRO A 221 -27.02 20.06 15.56
C PRO A 221 -25.77 19.55 16.31
N LEU A 222 -24.80 18.99 15.60
CA LEU A 222 -23.58 18.41 16.18
C LEU A 222 -22.38 19.33 15.91
N PRO A 223 -21.42 19.45 16.83
CA PRO A 223 -20.17 20.14 16.56
C PRO A 223 -19.41 19.46 15.42
N ILE A 224 -18.83 20.25 14.53
CA ILE A 224 -18.02 19.76 13.42
C ILE A 224 -16.60 20.35 13.46
N VAL A 225 -15.68 19.68 12.76
CA VAL A 225 -14.36 20.21 12.39
C VAL A 225 -14.28 20.19 10.88
N GLN A 226 -13.75 21.24 10.28
CA GLN A 226 -13.63 21.34 8.84
C GLN A 226 -12.19 21.05 8.39
N MET A 227 -12.04 20.31 7.31
CA MET A 227 -10.75 20.11 6.64
C MET A 227 -10.84 20.54 5.18
N GLY A 228 -9.99 21.49 4.79
CA GLY A 228 -9.77 21.84 3.39
C GLY A 228 -8.59 21.05 2.83
N LEU A 229 -8.74 20.51 1.62
CA LEU A 229 -7.73 19.68 0.95
C LEU A 229 -7.50 20.19 -0.47
N PHE A 230 -6.23 20.38 -0.83
CA PHE A 230 -5.81 20.55 -2.22
C PHE A 230 -5.26 19.26 -2.80
N MET A 231 -5.60 19.00 -4.06
CA MET A 231 -5.08 17.88 -4.84
C MET A 231 -4.61 18.36 -6.22
N ASP A 232 -3.62 17.67 -6.78
CA ASP A 232 -3.20 17.87 -8.17
C ASP A 232 -4.20 17.25 -9.16
N SER A 233 -3.96 17.39 -10.47
CA SER A 233 -4.91 16.89 -11.47
C SER A 233 -5.02 15.37 -11.54
N ASP A 234 -4.06 14.65 -10.95
CA ASP A 234 -4.08 13.19 -10.84
C ASP A 234 -4.77 12.74 -9.53
N GLY A 235 -5.34 13.67 -8.77
CA GLY A 235 -6.03 13.41 -7.51
C GLY A 235 -5.10 13.13 -6.34
N ILE A 236 -3.81 13.49 -6.44
CA ILE A 236 -2.90 13.27 -5.33
C ILE A 236 -2.88 14.50 -4.40
N PRO A 237 -3.03 14.29 -3.07
CA PRO A 237 -2.96 15.37 -2.09
C PRO A 237 -1.67 16.20 -2.16
N LEU A 238 -1.85 17.53 -2.11
CA LEU A 238 -0.79 18.52 -2.05
C LEU A 238 -0.64 19.07 -0.64
N ALA A 239 -1.71 19.64 -0.10
CA ALA A 239 -1.73 20.24 1.22
C ALA A 239 -3.16 20.20 1.78
N PHE A 240 -3.29 20.16 3.10
CA PHE A 240 -4.54 20.27 3.83
C PHE A 240 -4.42 21.25 4.98
N SER A 241 -5.57 21.73 5.46
CA SER A 241 -5.69 22.51 6.68
C SER A 241 -6.91 22.07 7.46
N VAL A 242 -6.82 22.10 8.78
CA VAL A 242 -7.92 21.80 9.69
C VAL A 242 -8.33 23.08 10.39
N ASN A 243 -9.61 23.43 10.32
CA ASN A 243 -10.17 24.67 10.84
C ASN A 243 -11.37 24.40 11.76
N PRO A 244 -11.67 25.33 12.68
CA PRO A 244 -12.89 25.25 13.47
C PRO A 244 -14.13 25.07 12.62
N GLY A 245 -15.11 24.27 13.08
CA GLY A 245 -16.33 23.98 12.33
C GLY A 245 -17.16 25.20 11.92
N ASN A 246 -17.04 26.30 12.66
CA ASN A 246 -17.72 27.56 12.37
C ASN A 246 -16.91 28.51 11.46
N THR A 247 -15.84 28.02 10.84
CA THR A 247 -15.06 28.79 9.89
C THR A 247 -15.77 28.82 8.54
N ASN A 248 -15.82 30.00 7.92
CA ASN A 248 -16.37 30.10 6.57
C ASN A 248 -15.41 29.40 5.57
N GLU A 249 -15.92 28.40 4.86
CA GLU A 249 -15.21 27.64 3.81
C GLU A 249 -14.54 28.55 2.76
N GLN A 250 -15.14 29.71 2.48
CA GLN A 250 -14.56 30.66 1.53
C GLN A 250 -13.22 31.21 2.04
N THR A 251 -13.05 31.32 3.36
CA THR A 251 -11.85 31.88 3.98
C THR A 251 -10.75 30.85 4.21
N THR A 252 -11.05 29.55 4.12
CA THR A 252 -10.08 28.47 4.37
C THR A 252 -9.18 28.18 3.17
N MET A 253 -9.61 28.58 1.97
CA MET A 253 -8.87 28.33 0.72
C MET A 253 -7.61 29.21 0.60
N VAL A 254 -7.74 30.53 0.77
CA VAL A 254 -6.64 31.50 0.54
C VAL A 254 -5.41 31.25 1.45
N PRO A 255 -5.54 30.96 2.76
CA PRO A 255 -4.39 30.61 3.59
C PRO A 255 -3.64 29.38 3.08
N LEU A 256 -4.38 28.37 2.61
CA LEU A 256 -3.79 27.15 2.09
C LEU A 256 -3.15 27.37 0.70
N GLU A 257 -3.71 28.24 -0.14
CA GLU A 257 -3.07 28.67 -1.40
C GLU A 257 -1.76 29.43 -1.15
N LYS A 258 -1.69 30.27 -0.10
CA LYS A 258 -0.43 30.93 0.28
C LYS A 258 0.63 29.92 0.65
N LYS A 259 0.28 28.92 1.47
CA LYS A 259 1.17 27.78 1.78
C LYS A 259 1.64 27.08 0.52
N LEU A 260 0.74 26.78 -0.43
CA LEU A 260 1.12 26.18 -1.72
C LEU A 260 2.12 27.02 -2.51
N VAL A 261 2.00 28.33 -2.51
CA VAL A 261 2.91 29.21 -3.25
C VAL A 261 4.27 29.32 -2.52
N GLU A 262 4.25 29.51 -1.20
CA GLU A 262 5.43 29.73 -0.37
C GLU A 262 6.22 28.43 -0.16
N ASP A 263 5.56 27.37 0.30
CA ASP A 263 6.22 26.13 0.72
C ASP A 263 6.48 25.16 -0.43
N PHE A 264 5.67 25.24 -1.51
CA PHE A 264 5.71 24.29 -2.64
C PHE A 264 6.24 24.94 -3.92
N SER A 265 6.54 26.26 -3.90
CA SER A 265 7.12 27.02 -5.02
C SER A 265 6.35 26.88 -6.34
N LEU A 266 5.02 26.79 -6.26
CA LEU A 266 4.16 26.66 -7.43
C LEU A 266 4.01 28.00 -8.17
N THR A 267 4.46 28.04 -9.44
CA THR A 267 4.56 29.28 -10.24
C THR A 267 3.32 29.58 -11.08
N ARG A 268 2.51 28.56 -11.41
CA ARG A 268 1.26 28.71 -12.17
C ARG A 268 0.21 27.77 -11.59
N LEU A 269 -0.96 28.31 -11.29
CA LEU A 269 -2.00 27.59 -10.56
C LEU A 269 -3.38 27.99 -11.09
N VAL A 270 -4.17 27.02 -11.54
CA VAL A 270 -5.60 27.20 -11.79
C VAL A 270 -6.37 26.45 -10.70
N VAL A 271 -7.12 27.19 -9.88
CA VAL A 271 -7.87 26.60 -8.77
C VAL A 271 -9.30 26.27 -9.20
N CYS A 272 -9.67 25.00 -9.14
CA CYS A 272 -11.02 24.52 -9.40
C CYS A 272 -11.79 24.37 -8.09
N THR A 273 -12.89 25.12 -7.93
CA THR A 273 -13.75 25.07 -6.74
C THR A 273 -15.24 25.04 -7.03
N ASP A 274 -16.01 24.51 -6.09
CA ASP A 274 -17.47 24.55 -6.13
C ASP A 274 -18.04 25.97 -5.96
N ALA A 275 -19.31 26.15 -6.36
CA ALA A 275 -20.03 27.41 -6.31
C ALA A 275 -20.04 28.04 -4.91
N GLY A 276 -20.11 27.22 -3.85
CA GLY A 276 -20.10 27.67 -2.46
C GLY A 276 -18.80 28.38 -2.03
N LEU A 277 -17.70 28.09 -2.74
CA LEU A 277 -16.36 28.62 -2.48
C LEU A 277 -16.01 29.83 -3.36
N SER A 278 -16.93 30.21 -4.26
CA SER A 278 -16.79 31.25 -5.29
C SER A 278 -17.00 32.69 -4.79
N ALA A 279 -16.45 33.01 -3.62
CA ALA A 279 -16.51 34.37 -3.09
C ALA A 279 -15.86 35.36 -4.06
N LEU A 280 -16.39 36.58 -4.15
CA LEU A 280 -15.78 37.66 -4.96
C LEU A 280 -14.32 37.89 -4.54
N PHE A 281 -14.03 37.79 -3.24
CA PHE A 281 -12.69 37.92 -2.68
C PHE A 281 -11.73 36.84 -3.23
N ASN A 282 -12.15 35.57 -3.21
CA ASN A 282 -11.38 34.43 -3.72
C ASN A 282 -11.10 34.58 -5.22
N ARG A 283 -12.12 34.97 -5.99
CA ARG A 283 -11.97 35.25 -7.42
C ARG A 283 -10.97 36.37 -7.69
N ARG A 284 -11.08 37.49 -6.97
CA ARG A 284 -10.12 38.61 -7.09
C ARG A 284 -8.70 38.21 -6.70
N TYR A 285 -8.53 37.35 -5.71
CA TYR A 285 -7.21 36.86 -5.31
C TYR A 285 -6.60 35.97 -6.40
N ASN A 286 -7.39 35.06 -6.97
CA ASN A 286 -6.96 34.13 -8.02
C ASN A 286 -6.91 34.74 -9.44
N SER A 287 -7.30 36.00 -9.62
CA SER A 287 -7.07 36.77 -10.86
C SER A 287 -5.73 37.52 -10.89
N LYS A 288 -4.89 37.40 -9.85
CA LYS A 288 -3.60 38.12 -9.77
C LYS A 288 -2.44 37.25 -10.28
N GLY A 289 -1.55 37.86 -11.06
CA GLY A 289 -0.32 37.21 -11.54
C GLY A 289 -0.59 36.04 -12.49
N ASN A 290 0.17 34.96 -12.36
CA ASN A 290 0.02 33.74 -13.18
C ASN A 290 -1.00 32.74 -12.62
N ARG A 291 -2.03 33.23 -11.92
CA ARG A 291 -3.08 32.41 -11.30
C ARG A 291 -4.37 32.49 -12.12
N GLY A 292 -5.17 31.44 -12.03
CA GLY A 292 -6.51 31.39 -12.59
C GLY A 292 -7.45 30.64 -11.65
N PHE A 293 -8.75 30.70 -11.94
CA PHE A 293 -9.74 29.90 -11.24
C PHE A 293 -10.79 29.40 -12.21
N ILE A 294 -11.35 28.23 -11.90
CA ILE A 294 -12.56 27.68 -12.52
C ILE A 294 -13.54 27.44 -11.39
N THR A 295 -14.75 27.96 -11.53
CA THR A 295 -15.77 27.84 -10.48
C THR A 295 -17.12 27.52 -11.10
N THR A 296 -17.86 26.63 -10.46
CA THR A 296 -19.24 26.36 -10.88
C THR A 296 -20.10 27.56 -10.49
N GLN A 297 -20.91 28.06 -11.43
CA GLN A 297 -21.88 29.11 -11.15
C GLN A 297 -23.27 28.50 -11.23
N SER A 298 -23.98 28.45 -10.11
CA SER A 298 -25.39 28.09 -10.13
C SER A 298 -26.14 29.14 -10.96
N ARG A 299 -26.82 28.70 -12.03
CA ARG A 299 -27.75 29.56 -12.75
C ARG A 299 -28.93 29.83 -11.83
N MET A 300 -28.92 31.00 -11.18
CA MET A 300 -30.14 31.55 -10.61
C MET A 300 -31.13 31.67 -11.78
N SER A 301 -32.29 31.03 -11.68
CA SER A 301 -33.39 31.18 -12.61
C SER A 301 -33.65 32.67 -12.83
N CYS A 302 -33.46 33.15 -14.07
CA CYS A 302 -34.04 34.41 -14.51
C CYS A 302 -35.55 34.31 -14.27
N VAL A 303 -36.03 34.99 -13.24
CA VAL A 303 -37.42 35.40 -13.18
C VAL A 303 -37.53 36.47 -14.26
N PHE A 304 -38.11 36.08 -15.40
CA PHE A 304 -38.62 37.02 -16.41
C PHE A 304 -39.85 37.73 -15.85
#